data_AF-G0NMK6-F1
#
_entry.id   AF-G0NMK6-F1
#
_cell.length_a   1.000
_cell.length_b   1.000
_cell.length_c   1.000
_cell.angle_alpha   90.00
_cell.angle_beta   90.00
_cell.angle_gamma   90.00
#
_symmetry.space_group_name_H-M   'P 1'
#
loop_
_entity.id
_entity.type
_entity.pdbx_description
1 polymer ?
#
loop_
_entity_poly.entity_id
_entity_poly.type
_entity_poly.pdbx_seq_one_letter_code
_entity_poly.pdbx_strand_id
1 'polypeptide(L)'
;MEWTNFPAKDLVLRFLDYEARCNLRVCSKQNRDLIDSSGFVASRIVLVDIPSNMDAEKSILRLSIDTFTIWFIGKHEKTRIERAWNGEPMEICETKLENRVDILKRFIEKFLKNGLFEATTVKIIRTSMEPSENWRIKCTDFTLISPGTPSQWILNWMNKVETQLKELDVQNWTLEGISEIPCVLTVSNKLHLADAADFGDEQLATVEATDLQISSTNITPVGIKRAFEHYLKNGRPNDSLLLFVNIPEDFDMMTIFPKEMKIQNLWRISKSAWPSRTSDLRIEPEDIPSTHGPNYRY
;
A
#
# COMPACT_ATOMS: atom_id res chain seq x y z
N MET A 1 -27.28 19.52 -21.68
CA MET A 1 -27.57 19.09 -20.29
C MET A 1 -26.62 19.87 -19.40
N GLU A 2 -27.14 20.85 -18.67
CA GLU A 2 -26.34 21.75 -17.83
C GLU A 2 -26.01 21.05 -16.50
N TRP A 3 -24.72 20.99 -16.20
CA TRP A 3 -24.14 20.30 -15.05
C TRP A 3 -24.21 21.19 -13.81
N THR A 4 -25.39 21.28 -13.17
CA THR A 4 -25.67 22.29 -12.13
C THR A 4 -25.60 21.81 -10.67
N ASN A 5 -25.50 20.52 -10.38
CA ASN A 5 -25.50 20.02 -8.99
C ASN A 5 -24.31 19.11 -8.65
N PHE A 6 -23.09 19.67 -8.60
CA PHE A 6 -21.90 18.91 -8.21
C PHE A 6 -21.12 19.60 -7.08
N PRO A 7 -21.20 19.11 -5.83
CA PRO A 7 -20.38 19.61 -4.70
C PRO A 7 -18.91 19.16 -4.76
N ALA A 8 -18.51 18.39 -5.77
CA ALA A 8 -17.21 17.72 -5.85
C ALA A 8 -16.30 18.24 -6.99
N LYS A 9 -16.65 19.38 -7.62
CA LYS A 9 -15.81 20.01 -8.66
C LYS A 9 -14.41 20.38 -8.13
N ASP A 10 -14.33 20.88 -6.90
CA ASP A 10 -13.11 21.48 -6.35
C ASP A 10 -12.01 20.46 -6.00
N LEU A 11 -12.37 19.19 -5.82
CA LEU A 11 -11.46 18.09 -5.46
C LEU A 11 -10.73 17.51 -6.67
N VAL A 12 -11.42 17.32 -7.81
CA VAL A 12 -10.82 16.83 -9.08
C VAL A 12 -9.98 17.91 -9.74
N LEU A 13 -10.45 19.16 -9.61
CA LEU A 13 -9.88 20.34 -10.25
C LEU A 13 -8.41 20.54 -9.91
N ARG A 14 -7.88 19.97 -8.83
CA ARG A 14 -6.48 20.18 -8.42
C ARG A 14 -5.50 19.17 -9.02
N PHE A 15 -6.00 18.09 -9.63
CA PHE A 15 -5.18 17.01 -10.20
C PHE A 15 -5.10 16.99 -11.72
N LEU A 16 -6.11 17.53 -12.40
CA LEU A 16 -6.10 17.67 -13.85
C LEU A 16 -5.10 18.79 -14.23
N ASP A 17 -4.43 18.73 -15.38
CA ASP A 17 -3.71 19.91 -15.89
C ASP A 17 -4.71 20.99 -16.36
N TYR A 18 -4.26 22.23 -16.49
CA TYR A 18 -5.14 23.36 -16.81
C TYR A 18 -5.89 23.19 -18.13
N GLU A 19 -5.28 22.50 -19.10
CA GLU A 19 -5.88 22.23 -20.41
C GLU A 19 -6.99 21.17 -20.29
N ALA A 20 -6.78 20.11 -19.50
CA ALA A 20 -7.78 19.11 -19.16
C ALA A 20 -8.94 19.72 -18.35
N ARG A 21 -8.68 20.65 -17.41
CA ARG A 21 -9.71 21.39 -16.67
C ARG A 21 -10.57 22.28 -17.58
N CYS A 22 -9.95 22.92 -18.58
CA CYS A 22 -10.64 23.72 -19.60
C CYS A 22 -11.47 22.82 -20.55
N ASN A 23 -10.91 21.69 -20.98
CA ASN A 23 -11.56 20.73 -21.89
C ASN A 23 -12.76 20.05 -21.25
N LEU A 24 -12.74 19.85 -19.93
CA LEU A 24 -13.87 19.33 -19.15
C LEU A 24 -14.89 20.42 -18.75
N ARG A 25 -14.70 21.68 -19.17
CA ARG A 25 -15.55 22.85 -18.86
C ARG A 25 -15.75 23.08 -17.35
N VAL A 26 -14.76 22.74 -16.53
CA VAL A 26 -14.85 22.78 -15.06
C VAL A 26 -14.29 24.08 -14.47
N CYS A 27 -13.43 24.81 -15.19
CA CYS A 27 -12.96 26.15 -14.84
C CYS A 27 -12.91 27.08 -16.05
N SER A 28 -13.11 28.39 -15.83
CA SER A 28 -12.83 29.41 -16.84
C SER A 28 -11.37 29.85 -16.73
N LYS A 29 -10.78 30.37 -17.82
CA LYS A 29 -9.40 30.86 -17.81
C LYS A 29 -9.13 31.99 -16.79
N GLN A 30 -10.17 32.56 -16.20
CA GLN A 30 -10.10 33.73 -15.32
C GLN A 30 -9.81 33.39 -13.84
N ASN A 31 -9.91 32.11 -13.42
CA ASN A 31 -9.83 31.71 -12.00
C ASN A 31 -8.49 31.04 -11.61
N ARG A 32 -7.42 31.27 -12.39
CA ARG A 32 -6.12 30.59 -12.24
C ARG A 32 -5.45 30.82 -10.89
N ASP A 33 -5.38 32.08 -10.45
CA ASP A 33 -4.57 32.47 -9.29
C ASP A 33 -5.10 31.95 -7.94
N LEU A 34 -6.43 31.83 -7.81
CA LEU A 34 -7.08 31.29 -6.61
C LEU A 34 -6.80 29.80 -6.43
N ILE A 35 -6.81 29.04 -7.53
CA ILE A 35 -6.64 27.59 -7.50
C ILE A 35 -5.18 27.24 -7.21
N ASP A 36 -4.23 27.98 -7.79
CA ASP A 36 -2.79 27.83 -7.55
C ASP A 36 -2.41 28.12 -6.08
N SER A 37 -3.21 28.92 -5.35
CA SER A 37 -2.96 29.26 -3.93
C SER A 37 -3.37 28.20 -2.91
N SER A 38 -4.16 27.19 -3.30
CA SER A 38 -4.69 26.16 -2.39
C SER A 38 -3.99 24.81 -2.58
N GLY A 39 -2.97 24.53 -1.77
CA GLY A 39 -2.26 23.25 -1.80
C GLY A 39 -3.21 22.08 -1.49
N PHE A 40 -3.50 21.25 -2.48
CA PHE A 40 -4.18 19.97 -2.26
C PHE A 40 -3.19 18.91 -1.78
N VAL A 41 -3.60 18.11 -0.82
CA VAL A 41 -2.96 16.87 -0.42
C VAL A 41 -4.04 15.80 -0.45
N ALA A 42 -3.82 14.72 -1.21
CA ALA A 42 -4.80 13.63 -1.28
C ALA A 42 -4.97 12.99 0.09
N SER A 43 -6.16 12.46 0.39
CA SER A 43 -6.28 11.62 1.59
C SER A 43 -5.68 10.25 1.34
N ARG A 44 -5.92 9.68 0.15
CA ARG A 44 -5.53 8.31 -0.19
C ARG A 44 -5.10 8.17 -1.64
N ILE A 45 -3.97 7.51 -1.88
CA ILE A 45 -3.54 7.05 -3.20
C ILE A 45 -3.39 5.53 -3.19
N VAL A 46 -3.95 4.86 -4.19
CA VAL A 46 -3.88 3.40 -4.34
C VAL A 46 -3.43 3.04 -5.75
N LEU A 47 -2.33 2.30 -5.85
CA LEU A 47 -1.88 1.67 -7.08
C LEU A 47 -2.08 0.16 -6.98
N VAL A 48 -2.78 -0.43 -7.94
CA VAL A 48 -3.06 -1.88 -7.98
C VAL A 48 -2.79 -2.45 -9.36
N ASP A 49 -2.12 -3.59 -9.45
CA ASP A 49 -2.20 -4.44 -10.65
C ASP A 49 -3.22 -5.57 -10.45
N ILE A 50 -4.01 -5.79 -11.48
CA ILE A 50 -5.08 -6.79 -11.54
C ILE A 50 -4.80 -7.66 -12.78
N PRO A 51 -4.12 -8.81 -12.62
CA PRO A 51 -3.91 -9.75 -13.72
C PRO A 51 -5.24 -10.35 -14.19
N SER A 52 -5.34 -10.63 -15.48
CA SER A 52 -6.49 -11.35 -16.05
C SER A 52 -6.37 -12.85 -15.77
N ASN A 53 -7.43 -13.45 -15.23
CA ASN A 53 -7.49 -14.90 -15.02
C ASN A 53 -7.58 -15.70 -16.33
N MET A 54 -7.94 -15.05 -17.44
CA MET A 54 -8.18 -15.70 -18.74
C MET A 54 -7.00 -15.57 -19.70
N ASP A 55 -6.12 -14.60 -19.46
CA ASP A 55 -5.06 -14.22 -20.40
C ASP A 55 -3.90 -13.60 -19.64
N ALA A 56 -2.78 -14.33 -19.55
CA ALA A 56 -1.62 -13.93 -18.77
C ALA A 56 -0.97 -12.62 -19.26
N GLU A 57 -1.21 -12.23 -20.52
CA GLU A 57 -0.62 -11.03 -21.12
C GLU A 57 -1.52 -9.80 -20.92
N LYS A 58 -2.72 -10.01 -20.40
CA LYS A 58 -3.69 -8.97 -20.10
C LYS A 58 -3.69 -8.65 -18.61
N SER A 59 -3.48 -7.38 -18.26
CA SER A 59 -3.74 -6.91 -16.89
C SER A 59 -4.28 -5.48 -16.89
N ILE A 60 -4.79 -5.07 -15.73
CA ILE A 60 -5.31 -3.74 -15.49
C ILE A 60 -4.46 -3.10 -14.40
N LEU A 61 -3.76 -2.03 -14.74
CA LEU A 61 -3.19 -1.15 -13.73
C LEU A 61 -4.25 -0.13 -13.32
N ARG A 62 -4.56 -0.07 -12.03
CA ARG A 62 -5.54 0.86 -11.45
C ARG A 62 -4.82 1.87 -10.58
N LEU A 63 -4.95 3.15 -10.91
CA LEU A 63 -4.54 4.26 -10.04
C LEU A 63 -5.80 4.93 -9.49
N SER A 64 -5.93 4.95 -8.17
CA SER A 64 -7.04 5.61 -7.46
C SER A 64 -6.48 6.72 -6.59
N ILE A 65 -7.08 7.90 -6.66
CA ILE A 65 -6.72 9.08 -5.89
C ILE A 65 -8.02 9.63 -5.31
N ASP A 66 -8.22 9.42 -4.01
CA ASP A 66 -9.49 9.66 -3.33
C ASP A 66 -10.66 9.04 -4.11
N THR A 67 -11.55 9.87 -4.66
CA THR A 67 -12.75 9.47 -5.40
C THR A 67 -12.53 9.28 -6.91
N PHE A 68 -11.34 9.59 -7.41
CA PHE A 68 -10.98 9.46 -8.82
C PHE A 68 -10.28 8.13 -9.10
N THR A 69 -10.63 7.47 -10.19
CA THR A 69 -9.98 6.22 -10.59
C THR A 69 -9.66 6.23 -12.07
N ILE A 70 -8.49 5.72 -12.42
CA ILE A 70 -8.06 5.48 -13.79
C ILE A 70 -7.65 4.02 -13.94
N TRP A 71 -8.14 3.38 -14.99
CA TRP A 71 -7.77 2.03 -15.38
C TRP A 71 -6.96 2.06 -16.67
N PHE A 72 -5.79 1.44 -16.65
CA PHE A 72 -4.94 1.19 -17.80
C PHE A 72 -5.07 -0.30 -18.16
N ILE A 73 -6.06 -0.62 -18.97
CA ILE A 73 -6.42 -1.98 -19.38
C ILE A 73 -5.57 -2.34 -20.59
N GLY A 74 -4.50 -3.10 -20.37
CA GLY A 74 -3.52 -3.39 -21.41
C GLY A 74 -3.40 -4.87 -21.76
N LYS A 75 -3.11 -5.14 -23.04
CA LYS A 75 -2.57 -6.41 -23.53
C LYS A 75 -1.45 -6.11 -24.53
N HIS A 76 -0.24 -6.59 -24.25
CA HIS A 76 0.99 -6.20 -24.97
C HIS A 76 1.12 -4.66 -25.09
N GLU A 77 1.46 -4.18 -26.29
CA GLU A 77 1.62 -2.78 -26.68
C GLU A 77 0.29 -2.12 -27.06
N LYS A 78 -0.82 -2.52 -26.43
CA LYS A 78 -2.11 -1.88 -26.63
C LYS A 78 -2.81 -1.69 -25.30
N THR A 79 -3.14 -0.44 -24.99
CA THR A 79 -3.75 -0.06 -23.73
C THR A 79 -4.99 0.78 -23.96
N ARG A 80 -6.10 0.35 -23.38
CA ARG A 80 -7.34 1.12 -23.24
C ARG A 80 -7.32 1.82 -21.89
N ILE A 81 -7.64 3.11 -21.87
CA ILE A 81 -7.63 3.92 -20.66
C ILE A 81 -9.06 4.38 -20.38
N GLU A 82 -9.56 3.99 -19.22
CA GLU A 82 -10.89 4.31 -18.71
C GLU A 82 -10.76 5.11 -17.41
N ARG A 83 -11.80 5.89 -17.08
CA ARG A 83 -11.80 6.78 -15.91
C ARG A 83 -13.15 6.71 -15.22
N ALA A 84 -13.17 6.89 -13.91
CA ALA A 84 -14.39 7.04 -13.13
C ALA A 84 -14.24 8.07 -12.02
N TRP A 85 -15.39 8.55 -11.58
CA TRP A 85 -15.53 9.43 -10.43
C TRP A 85 -16.61 8.90 -9.49
N ASN A 86 -16.30 8.74 -8.20
CA ASN A 86 -17.24 8.14 -7.22
C ASN A 86 -17.78 6.78 -7.69
N GLY A 87 -16.97 5.99 -8.38
CA GLY A 87 -17.39 4.71 -8.97
C GLY A 87 -18.17 4.83 -10.29
N GLU A 88 -18.62 6.02 -10.69
CA GLU A 88 -19.36 6.25 -11.93
C GLU A 88 -18.39 6.39 -13.12
N PRO A 89 -18.48 5.52 -14.14
CA PRO A 89 -17.63 5.60 -15.32
C PRO A 89 -17.83 6.92 -16.08
N MET A 90 -16.73 7.49 -16.55
CA MET A 90 -16.76 8.61 -17.49
C MET A 90 -16.94 8.08 -18.91
N GLU A 91 -17.70 8.78 -19.75
CA GLU A 91 -17.93 8.39 -21.16
C GLU A 91 -16.65 8.42 -22.02
N ILE A 92 -15.61 9.12 -21.56
CA ILE A 92 -14.36 9.30 -22.31
C ILE A 92 -13.44 8.10 -22.09
N CYS A 93 -13.27 7.31 -23.15
CA CYS A 93 -12.28 6.25 -23.23
C CYS A 93 -11.26 6.57 -24.34
N GLU A 94 -9.98 6.29 -24.09
CA GLU A 94 -8.92 6.39 -25.09
C GLU A 94 -8.23 5.04 -25.29
N THR A 95 -7.66 4.79 -26.47
CA THR A 95 -6.83 3.60 -26.74
C THR A 95 -5.51 4.06 -27.34
N LYS A 96 -4.40 3.54 -26.80
CA LYS A 96 -3.04 3.85 -27.22
C LYS A 96 -2.32 2.57 -27.64
N LEU A 97 -1.50 2.67 -28.68
CA LEU A 97 -0.61 1.59 -29.14
C LEU A 97 0.70 1.65 -28.35
N GLU A 98 0.59 1.40 -27.05
CA GLU A 98 1.71 1.40 -26.14
C GLU A 98 1.40 0.57 -24.89
N ASN A 99 2.44 0.02 -24.26
CA ASN A 99 2.37 -0.69 -23.01
C ASN A 99 1.72 0.13 -21.88
N ARG A 100 0.90 -0.53 -21.07
CA ARG A 100 0.18 0.07 -19.94
C ARG A 100 1.12 0.61 -18.86
N VAL A 101 2.28 -0.02 -18.66
CA VAL A 101 3.27 0.39 -17.65
C VAL A 101 3.88 1.74 -18.04
N ASP A 102 4.26 1.91 -19.30
CA ASP A 102 4.89 3.15 -19.78
C ASP A 102 3.91 4.32 -19.78
N ILE A 103 2.66 4.05 -20.17
CA ILE A 103 1.57 5.03 -20.07
C ILE A 103 1.34 5.43 -18.61
N LEU A 104 1.22 4.46 -17.69
CA LEU A 104 1.04 4.73 -16.27
C LEU A 104 2.21 5.56 -15.73
N LYS A 105 3.45 5.21 -16.09
CA LYS A 105 4.64 5.91 -15.59
C LYS A 105 4.63 7.38 -15.98
N ARG A 106 4.41 7.68 -17.26
CA ARG A 106 4.26 9.06 -17.72
C ARG A 106 3.04 9.74 -17.13
N PHE A 107 1.95 9.00 -16.90
CA PHE A 107 0.78 9.54 -16.24
C PHE A 107 1.14 10.00 -14.83
N ILE A 108 1.80 9.16 -14.04
CA ILE A 108 2.27 9.50 -12.69
C ILE A 108 3.22 10.71 -12.72
N GLU A 109 4.16 10.75 -13.65
CA GLU A 109 5.10 11.88 -13.75
C GLU A 109 4.44 13.21 -14.12
N LYS A 110 3.45 13.18 -15.02
CA LYS A 110 2.74 14.38 -15.46
C LYS A 110 1.65 14.82 -14.48
N PHE A 111 0.93 13.86 -13.93
CA PHE A 111 -0.29 14.08 -13.17
C PHE A 111 -0.02 14.26 -11.68
N LEU A 112 0.94 13.50 -11.14
CA LEU A 112 1.50 13.80 -9.82
C LEU A 112 2.64 14.79 -10.00
N LYS A 113 2.91 15.65 -9.00
CA LYS A 113 3.92 16.73 -9.04
C LYS A 113 5.34 16.18 -9.32
N ASN A 114 5.62 15.83 -10.58
CA ASN A 114 6.79 15.07 -11.02
C ASN A 114 6.98 13.74 -10.26
N GLY A 115 5.93 12.89 -10.22
CA GLY A 115 6.00 11.56 -9.60
C GLY A 115 5.96 11.54 -8.06
N LEU A 116 5.52 12.63 -7.42
CA LEU A 116 5.33 12.70 -5.97
C LEU A 116 3.96 12.15 -5.54
N PHE A 117 3.97 11.01 -4.84
CA PHE A 117 2.82 10.45 -4.13
C PHE A 117 2.69 11.13 -2.77
N GLU A 118 1.93 12.23 -2.70
CA GLU A 118 1.69 12.98 -1.47
C GLU A 118 0.26 12.76 -0.99
N ALA A 119 0.09 11.94 0.05
CA ALA A 119 -1.21 11.61 0.63
C ALA A 119 -1.10 11.18 2.10
N THR A 120 -2.19 11.16 2.87
CA THR A 120 -2.17 10.55 4.22
C THR A 120 -1.85 9.06 4.13
N THR A 121 -2.56 8.33 3.27
CA THR A 121 -2.38 6.90 3.06
C THR A 121 -1.95 6.61 1.62
N VAL A 122 -0.89 5.82 1.45
CA VAL A 122 -0.47 5.32 0.14
C VAL A 122 -0.46 3.79 0.17
N LYS A 123 -1.13 3.16 -0.80
CA LYS A 123 -1.19 1.71 -0.94
C LYS A 123 -0.69 1.27 -2.31
N ILE A 124 0.19 0.28 -2.33
CA ILE A 124 0.70 -0.36 -3.54
C ILE A 124 0.45 -1.85 -3.44
N ILE A 125 -0.40 -2.37 -4.32
CA ILE A 125 -0.94 -3.72 -4.21
C ILE A 125 -0.66 -4.50 -5.48
N ARG A 126 -0.04 -5.68 -5.34
CA ARG A 126 0.33 -6.60 -6.43
C ARG A 126 1.16 -5.92 -7.52
N THR A 127 2.09 -5.03 -7.16
CA THR A 127 2.87 -4.32 -8.17
C THR A 127 3.68 -5.29 -9.03
N SER A 128 3.55 -5.12 -10.35
CA SER A 128 4.30 -5.85 -11.38
C SER A 128 5.40 -5.01 -12.01
N MET A 129 5.75 -3.89 -11.37
CA MET A 129 6.76 -2.95 -11.88
C MET A 129 7.56 -2.28 -10.77
N GLU A 130 8.75 -1.83 -11.13
CA GLU A 130 9.59 -0.96 -10.32
C GLU A 130 9.13 0.51 -10.38
N PRO A 131 9.33 1.28 -9.31
CA PRO A 131 9.11 2.72 -9.34
C PRO A 131 10.13 3.38 -10.27
N SER A 132 9.75 4.48 -10.92
CA SER A 132 10.73 5.31 -11.63
C SER A 132 11.72 5.98 -10.66
N GLU A 133 12.90 6.32 -11.14
CA GLU A 133 13.99 6.90 -10.33
C GLU A 133 13.57 8.19 -9.60
N ASN A 134 12.82 9.05 -10.27
CA ASN A 134 12.33 10.35 -9.80
C ASN A 134 11.12 10.28 -8.85
N TRP A 135 10.52 9.09 -8.66
CA TRP A 135 9.34 8.97 -7.82
C TRP A 135 9.68 9.12 -6.35
N ARG A 136 8.73 9.70 -5.61
CA ARG A 136 8.86 9.98 -4.18
C ARG A 136 7.51 9.76 -3.51
N ILE A 137 7.52 9.26 -2.28
CA ILE A 137 6.34 8.96 -1.49
C ILE A 137 6.43 9.73 -0.18
N LYS A 138 5.41 10.55 0.08
CA LYS A 138 5.23 11.29 1.33
C LYS A 138 3.86 10.93 1.90
N CYS A 139 3.87 10.15 2.96
CA CYS A 139 2.66 9.69 3.63
C CYS A 139 2.88 9.40 5.10
N THR A 140 1.79 9.24 5.85
CA THR A 140 1.84 8.76 7.23
C THR A 140 1.66 7.25 7.29
N ASP A 141 0.85 6.69 6.39
CA ASP A 141 0.49 5.28 6.41
C ASP A 141 0.81 4.66 5.04
N PHE A 142 1.67 3.63 5.05
CA PHE A 142 2.13 2.97 3.83
C PHE A 142 1.80 1.49 3.84
N THR A 143 1.20 0.99 2.75
CA THR A 143 0.92 -0.44 2.56
C THR A 143 1.51 -0.90 1.24
N LEU A 144 2.33 -1.96 1.29
CA LEU A 144 2.92 -2.61 0.11
C LEU A 144 2.70 -4.13 0.18
N ILE A 145 1.67 -4.61 -0.49
CA ILE A 145 1.29 -6.03 -0.49
C ILE A 145 1.48 -6.55 -1.90
N SER A 146 2.61 -7.22 -2.18
CA SER A 146 2.91 -7.74 -3.52
C SER A 146 3.59 -9.11 -3.47
N PRO A 147 2.88 -10.17 -3.04
CA PRO A 147 3.44 -11.52 -3.00
C PRO A 147 3.89 -12.00 -4.39
N GLY A 148 5.11 -12.54 -4.47
CA GLY A 148 5.68 -13.06 -5.71
C GLY A 148 6.47 -12.04 -6.52
N THR A 149 6.51 -10.79 -6.07
CA THR A 149 7.37 -9.76 -6.66
C THR A 149 8.80 -9.90 -6.13
N PRO A 150 9.84 -9.70 -6.97
CA PRO A 150 11.23 -9.75 -6.51
C PRO A 150 11.47 -8.82 -5.30
N SER A 151 12.19 -9.30 -4.28
CA SER A 151 12.47 -8.50 -3.06
C SER A 151 13.11 -7.16 -3.38
N GLN A 152 14.06 -7.12 -4.33
CA GLN A 152 14.71 -5.88 -4.76
C GLN A 152 13.71 -4.82 -5.23
N TRP A 153 12.63 -5.21 -5.90
CA TRP A 153 11.60 -4.26 -6.36
C TRP A 153 10.80 -3.71 -5.19
N ILE A 154 10.53 -4.53 -4.18
CA ILE A 154 9.90 -4.10 -2.93
C ILE A 154 10.80 -3.09 -2.23
N LEU A 155 12.09 -3.38 -2.09
CA LEU A 155 13.07 -2.44 -1.52
C LEU A 155 13.14 -1.13 -2.32
N ASN A 156 13.10 -1.20 -3.64
CA ASN A 156 13.13 -0.01 -4.50
C ASN A 156 11.89 0.88 -4.29
N TRP A 157 10.71 0.27 -4.06
CA TRP A 157 9.51 1.00 -3.65
C TRP A 157 9.62 1.59 -2.26
N MET A 158 10.11 0.82 -1.28
CA MET A 158 10.32 1.28 0.10
C MET A 158 11.29 2.47 0.17
N ASN A 159 12.35 2.45 -0.64
CA ASN A 159 13.32 3.53 -0.77
C ASN A 159 12.74 4.82 -1.37
N LYS A 160 11.51 4.80 -1.90
CA LYS A 160 10.83 6.04 -2.34
C LYS A 160 10.14 6.77 -1.19
N VAL A 161 10.00 6.16 -0.01
CA VAL A 161 9.36 6.79 1.15
C VAL A 161 10.32 7.78 1.80
N GLU A 162 9.97 9.07 1.78
CA GLU A 162 10.81 10.17 2.30
C GLU A 162 10.40 10.62 3.71
N THR A 163 9.34 10.04 4.26
CA THR A 163 8.74 10.45 5.54
C THR A 163 8.87 9.37 6.60
N GLN A 164 8.85 9.79 7.87
CA GLN A 164 8.62 8.86 8.98
C GLN A 164 7.17 8.38 8.93
N LEU A 165 6.98 7.08 9.11
CA LEU A 165 5.67 6.44 9.05
C LEU A 165 5.08 6.26 10.44
N LYS A 166 3.76 6.38 10.52
CA LYS A 166 3.00 5.92 11.68
C LYS A 166 2.66 4.45 11.54
N GLU A 167 2.21 4.06 10.36
CA GLU A 167 1.80 2.69 10.06
C GLU A 167 2.49 2.19 8.80
N LEU A 168 3.03 0.99 8.88
CA LEU A 168 3.65 0.28 7.77
C LEU A 168 3.15 -1.16 7.73
N ASP A 169 2.65 -1.59 6.57
CA ASP A 169 2.30 -2.98 6.28
C ASP A 169 2.97 -3.42 4.97
N VAL A 170 3.90 -4.37 5.07
CA VAL A 170 4.63 -4.92 3.92
C VAL A 170 4.47 -6.44 3.90
N GLN A 171 3.99 -6.95 2.77
CA GLN A 171 3.77 -8.38 2.55
C GLN A 171 4.34 -8.78 1.19
N ASN A 172 5.31 -9.71 1.22
CA ASN A 172 5.94 -10.31 0.05
C ASN A 172 6.64 -11.61 0.45
N TRP A 173 6.76 -12.60 -0.43
CA TRP A 173 7.35 -13.91 -0.09
C TRP A 173 8.72 -13.87 0.61
N THR A 174 9.54 -12.86 0.29
CA THR A 174 10.80 -12.57 0.98
C THR A 174 10.98 -11.06 1.11
N LEU A 175 11.54 -10.64 2.24
CA LEU A 175 11.83 -9.25 2.59
C LEU A 175 13.30 -9.10 3.02
N GLU A 176 14.22 -9.85 2.41
CA GLU A 176 15.66 -9.64 2.58
C GLU A 176 16.04 -8.18 2.25
N GLY A 177 16.83 -7.54 3.12
CA GLY A 177 17.23 -6.15 3.06
C GLY A 177 16.23 -5.16 3.68
N ILE A 178 15.02 -5.60 4.10
CA ILE A 178 14.01 -4.68 4.64
C ILE A 178 14.46 -4.05 5.97
N SER A 179 15.25 -4.79 6.77
CA SER A 179 15.75 -4.34 8.06
C SER A 179 16.76 -3.18 7.97
N GLU A 180 17.33 -2.95 6.78
CA GLU A 180 18.27 -1.84 6.54
C GLU A 180 17.57 -0.55 6.11
N ILE A 181 16.26 -0.59 5.82
CA ILE A 181 15.51 0.54 5.30
C ILE A 181 15.16 1.51 6.46
N PRO A 182 15.61 2.78 6.42
CA PRO A 182 15.44 3.70 7.56
C PRO A 182 13.99 3.98 7.95
N CYS A 183 13.07 4.07 6.97
CA CYS A 183 11.66 4.33 7.25
C CYS A 183 10.97 3.14 7.97
N VAL A 184 11.50 1.93 7.85
CA VAL A 184 10.98 0.71 8.52
C VAL A 184 11.35 0.71 10.00
N LEU A 185 12.57 1.13 10.33
CA LEU A 185 13.05 1.17 11.72
C LEU A 185 12.46 2.32 12.55
N THR A 186 11.88 3.33 11.89
CA THR A 186 11.35 4.55 12.54
C THR A 186 9.82 4.58 12.60
N VAL A 187 9.16 3.45 12.35
CA VAL A 187 7.71 3.34 12.41
C VAL A 187 7.23 3.47 13.86
N SER A 188 6.27 4.36 14.10
CA SER A 188 5.93 4.80 15.46
C SER A 188 4.70 4.14 16.09
N ASN A 189 3.72 3.67 15.31
CA ASN A 189 2.51 3.03 15.86
C ASN A 189 2.43 1.55 15.48
N LYS A 190 2.45 1.24 14.18
CA LYS A 190 2.14 -0.10 13.66
C LYS A 190 3.14 -0.55 12.62
N LEU A 191 3.82 -1.67 12.84
CA LEU A 191 4.77 -2.28 11.91
C LEU A 191 4.40 -3.74 11.64
N HIS A 192 3.90 -4.02 10.45
CA HIS A 192 3.47 -5.34 10.01
C HIS A 192 4.36 -5.81 8.84
N LEU A 193 5.22 -6.78 9.12
CA LEU A 193 6.11 -7.48 8.18
C LEU A 193 5.76 -8.97 8.24
N ALA A 194 4.72 -9.36 7.50
CA ALA A 194 4.06 -10.66 7.66
C ALA A 194 4.84 -11.85 7.09
N ASP A 195 5.87 -11.59 6.29
CA ASP A 195 6.68 -12.59 5.61
C ASP A 195 8.15 -12.51 6.04
N ALA A 196 8.99 -13.44 5.55
CA ALA A 196 10.39 -13.65 5.95
C ALA A 196 11.26 -12.38 5.82
N ALA A 197 11.22 -11.55 6.85
CA ALA A 197 12.07 -10.40 7.07
C ALA A 197 13.39 -10.85 7.69
N ASP A 198 14.43 -10.06 7.47
CA ASP A 198 15.80 -10.32 7.92
C ASP A 198 16.13 -9.69 9.28
N PHE A 199 15.12 -9.26 10.03
CA PHE A 199 15.25 -8.63 11.36
C PHE A 199 15.99 -9.51 12.38
N GLY A 200 17.10 -9.00 12.93
CA GLY A 200 17.75 -9.57 14.12
C GLY A 200 17.30 -8.90 15.42
N ASP A 201 17.84 -9.37 16.54
CA ASP A 201 17.58 -8.83 17.89
C ASP A 201 17.92 -7.33 18.01
N GLU A 202 18.98 -6.87 17.32
CA GLU A 202 19.42 -5.48 17.36
C GLU A 202 18.43 -4.56 16.64
N GLN A 203 18.01 -4.93 15.42
CA GLN A 203 17.00 -4.17 14.68
C GLN A 203 15.64 -4.22 15.38
N LEU A 204 15.25 -5.36 15.94
CA LEU A 204 14.02 -5.47 16.70
C LEU A 204 14.00 -4.53 17.92
N ALA A 205 15.15 -4.37 18.59
CA ALA A 205 15.26 -3.50 19.75
C ALA A 205 15.17 -2.00 19.43
N THR A 206 15.34 -1.59 18.17
CA THR A 206 15.16 -0.18 17.76
C THR A 206 13.72 0.16 17.37
N VAL A 207 12.85 -0.84 17.19
CA VAL A 207 11.46 -0.63 16.80
C VAL A 207 10.66 -0.04 17.97
N GLU A 208 10.12 1.16 17.77
CA GLU A 208 9.26 1.82 18.77
C GLU A 208 7.80 1.34 18.71
N ALA A 209 7.33 0.92 17.52
CA ALA A 209 5.98 0.43 17.29
C ALA A 209 5.60 -0.71 18.25
N THR A 210 4.36 -0.66 18.74
CA THR A 210 3.82 -1.60 19.73
C THR A 210 2.73 -2.50 19.14
N ASP A 211 2.05 -2.06 18.07
CA ASP A 211 1.32 -2.98 17.18
C ASP A 211 2.31 -3.57 16.17
N LEU A 212 2.88 -4.72 16.53
CA LEU A 212 4.03 -5.32 15.88
C LEU A 212 3.70 -6.73 15.39
N GLN A 213 3.85 -6.94 14.09
CA GLN A 213 3.84 -8.26 13.49
C GLN A 213 5.12 -8.45 12.68
N ILE A 214 5.99 -9.36 13.07
CA ILE A 214 7.24 -9.66 12.34
C ILE A 214 7.41 -11.17 12.17
N SER A 215 7.71 -11.59 10.95
CA SER A 215 8.21 -12.93 10.67
C SER A 215 9.69 -12.90 10.33
N SER A 216 10.54 -13.43 11.22
CA SER A 216 11.99 -13.53 10.96
C SER A 216 12.62 -14.73 11.64
N THR A 217 13.54 -15.39 10.93
CA THR A 217 14.33 -16.51 11.47
C THR A 217 15.53 -16.07 12.30
N ASN A 218 15.86 -14.78 12.30
CA ASN A 218 17.08 -14.25 12.91
C ASN A 218 16.86 -13.73 14.35
N ILE A 219 15.60 -13.63 14.79
CA ILE A 219 15.23 -13.22 16.15
C ILE A 219 15.44 -14.39 17.11
N THR A 220 16.21 -14.15 18.17
CA THR A 220 16.51 -15.15 19.20
C THR A 220 15.49 -15.06 20.35
N PRO A 221 15.44 -16.06 21.26
CA PRO A 221 14.60 -15.97 22.44
C PRO A 221 14.88 -14.75 23.34
N VAL A 222 16.11 -14.23 23.34
CA VAL A 222 16.46 -13.00 24.06
C VAL A 222 15.78 -11.79 23.40
N GLY A 223 15.79 -11.72 22.06
CA GLY A 223 15.06 -10.72 21.29
C GLY A 223 13.56 -10.77 21.54
N ILE A 224 12.96 -11.97 21.51
CA ILE A 224 11.52 -12.18 21.81
C ILE A 224 11.17 -11.63 23.19
N LYS A 225 11.97 -11.98 24.21
CA LYS A 225 11.76 -11.51 25.58
C LYS A 225 11.80 -9.99 25.67
N ARG A 226 12.80 -9.34 25.06
CA ARG A 226 12.91 -7.87 25.06
C ARG A 226 11.72 -7.21 24.36
N ALA A 227 11.31 -7.72 23.20
CA ALA A 227 10.15 -7.20 22.47
C ALA A 227 8.86 -7.36 23.29
N PHE A 228 8.69 -8.49 23.98
CA PHE A 228 7.56 -8.71 24.86
C PHE A 228 7.55 -7.75 26.07
N GLU A 229 8.70 -7.54 26.72
CA GLU A 229 8.83 -6.57 27.82
C GLU A 229 8.53 -5.13 27.36
N HIS A 230 8.99 -4.75 26.16
CA HIS A 230 8.66 -3.46 25.54
C HIS A 230 7.17 -3.31 25.29
N TYR A 231 6.53 -4.33 24.72
CA TYR A 231 5.07 -4.36 24.49
C TYR A 231 4.28 -4.24 25.81
N LEU A 232 4.64 -4.99 26.86
CA LEU A 232 3.95 -4.89 28.15
C LEU A 232 4.06 -3.50 28.79
N LYS A 233 5.19 -2.81 28.59
CA LYS A 233 5.45 -1.50 29.17
C LYS A 233 4.76 -0.36 28.41
N ASN A 234 4.71 -0.45 27.08
CA ASN A 234 4.36 0.66 26.21
C ASN A 234 3.09 0.44 25.37
N GLY A 235 2.59 -0.80 25.29
CA GLY A 235 1.44 -1.17 24.47
C GLY A 235 0.14 -0.52 24.91
N ARG A 236 -0.71 -0.25 23.93
CA ARG A 236 -2.06 0.32 24.08
C ARG A 236 -3.11 -0.79 24.02
N PRO A 237 -4.36 -0.53 24.46
CA PRO A 237 -5.40 -1.57 24.56
C PRO A 237 -5.73 -2.36 23.29
N ASN A 238 -5.38 -1.86 22.11
CA ASN A 238 -5.67 -2.49 20.82
C ASN A 238 -4.40 -2.95 20.08
N ASP A 239 -3.22 -2.81 20.69
CA ASP A 239 -1.98 -3.20 20.05
C ASP A 239 -1.77 -4.71 20.15
N SER A 240 -1.10 -5.27 19.15
CA SER A 240 -0.82 -6.70 19.04
C SER A 240 0.68 -6.95 18.96
N LEU A 241 1.19 -7.99 19.64
CA LEU A 241 2.56 -8.48 19.41
C LEU A 241 2.51 -9.89 18.83
N LEU A 242 2.87 -10.03 17.56
CA LEU A 242 2.93 -11.29 16.83
C LEU A 242 4.35 -11.50 16.26
N LEU A 243 5.07 -12.48 16.79
CA LEU A 243 6.41 -12.83 16.31
C LEU A 243 6.41 -14.25 15.74
N PHE A 244 6.78 -14.39 14.48
CA PHE A 244 7.00 -15.68 13.82
C PHE A 244 8.50 -15.92 13.71
N VAL A 245 9.02 -16.79 14.58
CA VAL A 245 10.45 -16.98 14.78
C VAL A 245 10.83 -18.45 14.82
N ASN A 246 12.10 -18.74 14.60
CA ASN A 246 12.61 -20.10 14.74
C ASN A 246 13.11 -20.31 16.18
N ILE A 247 12.39 -21.12 16.95
CA ILE A 247 12.74 -21.45 18.35
C ILE A 247 13.23 -22.89 18.40
N PRO A 248 14.33 -23.19 19.14
CA PRO A 248 14.76 -24.57 19.39
C PRO A 248 13.65 -25.43 20.01
N GLU A 249 13.56 -26.70 19.64
CA GLU A 249 12.48 -27.59 20.09
C GLU A 249 12.47 -27.81 21.62
N ASP A 250 13.63 -27.72 22.25
CA ASP A 250 13.86 -27.91 23.68
C ASP A 250 13.79 -26.60 24.48
N PHE A 251 13.54 -25.47 23.82
CA PHE A 251 13.48 -24.17 24.49
C PHE A 251 12.26 -24.08 25.42
N ASP A 252 12.49 -23.75 26.68
CA ASP A 252 11.42 -23.48 27.64
C ASP A 252 10.81 -22.09 27.41
N MET A 253 9.65 -22.06 26.74
CA MET A 253 8.86 -20.85 26.48
C MET A 253 8.50 -20.07 27.74
N MET A 254 8.43 -20.73 28.91
CA MET A 254 8.09 -20.06 30.16
C MET A 254 9.15 -19.03 30.58
N THR A 255 10.38 -19.17 30.07
CA THR A 255 11.50 -18.25 30.37
C THR A 255 11.35 -16.85 29.75
N ILE A 256 10.49 -16.71 28.74
CA ILE A 256 10.17 -15.44 28.08
C ILE A 256 9.32 -14.55 28.99
N PHE A 257 8.40 -15.14 29.76
CA PHE A 257 7.45 -14.38 30.57
C PHE A 257 8.10 -13.85 31.87
N PRO A 258 7.78 -12.62 32.31
CA PRO A 258 8.16 -12.13 33.63
C PRO A 258 7.62 -13.04 34.73
N LYS A 259 8.42 -13.31 35.77
CA LYS A 259 8.06 -14.27 36.84
C LYS A 259 6.83 -13.85 37.63
N GLU A 260 6.59 -12.54 37.69
CA GLU A 260 5.49 -11.92 38.42
C GLU A 260 4.16 -11.99 37.65
N MET A 261 4.20 -12.38 36.36
CA MET A 261 3.03 -12.41 35.50
C MET A 261 2.13 -13.62 35.80
N LYS A 262 0.87 -13.35 36.12
CA LYS A 262 -0.16 -14.40 36.26
C LYS A 262 -0.75 -14.72 34.89
N ILE A 263 -0.27 -15.80 34.28
CA ILE A 263 -0.80 -16.30 33.00
C ILE A 263 -2.11 -17.03 33.26
N GLN A 264 -3.22 -16.49 32.74
CA GLN A 264 -4.55 -17.10 32.91
C GLN A 264 -4.78 -18.26 31.95
N ASN A 265 -4.37 -18.09 30.68
CA ASN A 265 -4.52 -19.09 29.63
C ASN A 265 -3.28 -19.09 28.75
N LEU A 266 -2.74 -20.28 28.47
CA LEU A 266 -1.68 -20.49 27.49
C LEU A 266 -2.14 -21.56 26.50
N TRP A 267 -2.36 -21.15 25.26
CA TRP A 267 -2.81 -22.05 24.20
C TRP A 267 -1.63 -22.42 23.31
N ARG A 268 -1.33 -23.72 23.20
CA ARG A 268 -0.40 -24.22 22.19
C ARG A 268 -1.19 -24.52 20.92
N ILE A 269 -1.13 -23.61 19.96
CA ILE A 269 -1.79 -23.79 18.66
C ILE A 269 -0.82 -24.55 17.74
N SER A 270 -1.23 -25.71 17.24
CA SER A 270 -0.42 -26.49 16.29
C SER A 270 -0.34 -25.77 14.93
N LYS A 271 0.75 -26.03 14.16
CA LYS A 271 1.00 -25.42 12.83
C LYS A 271 -0.19 -25.52 11.84
N SER A 272 -1.15 -26.42 12.05
CA SER A 272 -2.28 -26.67 11.15
C SER A 272 -3.49 -25.75 11.37
N ALA A 273 -3.51 -24.90 12.40
CA ALA A 273 -4.66 -24.05 12.74
C ALA A 273 -4.46 -22.55 12.42
N TRP A 274 -3.41 -22.22 11.68
CA TRP A 274 -3.14 -20.82 11.28
C TRP A 274 -3.89 -20.50 10.00
N PRO A 275 -4.48 -19.29 9.87
CA PRO A 275 -5.15 -18.89 8.63
C PRO A 275 -4.17 -19.06 7.48
N SER A 276 -4.53 -19.93 6.55
CA SER A 276 -3.80 -20.10 5.31
C SER A 276 -3.53 -18.72 4.70
N ARG A 277 -2.23 -18.44 4.50
CA ARG A 277 -1.66 -17.40 3.62
C ARG A 277 -2.63 -17.11 2.48
N THR A 278 -3.44 -16.05 2.57
CA THR A 278 -4.35 -15.45 1.54
C THR A 278 -5.60 -14.79 2.14
N SER A 279 -5.96 -15.03 3.41
CA SER A 279 -7.30 -14.66 3.92
C SER A 279 -7.48 -13.23 4.44
N ASP A 280 -6.41 -12.46 4.67
CA ASP A 280 -6.50 -11.05 5.12
C ASP A 280 -6.19 -10.03 4.00
N LEU A 281 -6.32 -10.43 2.73
CA LEU A 281 -6.65 -9.47 1.68
C LEU A 281 -8.10 -9.03 1.87
N ARG A 282 -8.38 -8.24 2.92
CA ARG A 282 -9.54 -7.35 2.92
C ARG A 282 -9.27 -6.27 1.90
N ILE A 283 -9.49 -6.63 0.65
CA ILE A 283 -9.95 -5.65 -0.32
C ILE A 283 -11.31 -5.23 0.23
N GLU A 284 -11.37 -4.03 0.83
CA GLU A 284 -12.65 -3.47 1.27
C GLU A 284 -13.66 -3.60 0.10
N PRO A 285 -14.95 -3.82 0.34
CA PRO A 285 -15.95 -3.93 -0.73
C PRO A 285 -15.91 -2.75 -1.72
N GLU A 286 -15.41 -1.59 -1.26
CA GLU A 286 -15.18 -0.37 -2.02
C GLU A 286 -14.00 -0.47 -3.03
N ASP A 287 -13.09 -1.41 -2.81
CA ASP A 287 -11.91 -1.69 -3.63
C ASP A 287 -12.11 -2.87 -4.61
N ILE A 288 -13.25 -3.59 -4.53
CA ILE A 288 -13.70 -4.60 -5.50
C ILE A 288 -14.79 -3.97 -6.37
N PRO A 289 -14.65 -3.88 -7.71
CA PRO A 289 -15.77 -3.46 -8.54
C PRO A 289 -16.93 -4.42 -8.32
N SER A 290 -18.13 -3.90 -8.09
CA SER A 290 -19.34 -4.70 -8.28
C SER A 290 -19.21 -5.43 -9.61
N THR A 291 -19.51 -6.72 -9.63
CA THR A 291 -19.55 -7.55 -10.85
C THR A 291 -20.70 -7.15 -11.78
N HIS A 292 -21.19 -5.92 -11.68
CA HIS A 292 -22.21 -5.30 -12.51
C HIS A 292 -21.61 -4.11 -13.28
N GLY A 293 -20.43 -4.31 -13.87
CA GLY A 293 -20.10 -3.67 -15.14
C GLY A 293 -20.97 -4.26 -16.26
N PRO A 294 -21.19 -3.52 -17.37
CA PRO A 294 -22.23 -3.83 -18.35
C PRO A 294 -22.05 -5.24 -18.91
N ASN A 295 -23.15 -5.98 -18.98
CA ASN A 295 -23.25 -7.31 -19.59
C ASN A 295 -22.51 -7.36 -20.94
N TYR A 296 -21.29 -7.90 -20.94
CA TYR A 296 -20.63 -8.31 -22.17
C TYR A 296 -21.28 -9.62 -22.62
N ARG A 297 -22.13 -9.55 -23.65
CA ARG A 297 -22.45 -10.73 -24.45
C ARG A 297 -21.20 -11.07 -25.28
N TYR A 298 -20.73 -12.29 -25.09
CA TYR A 298 -19.63 -12.94 -25.81
C TYR A 298 -19.83 -12.94 -27.33
#